data_AF-A0A6N7PS73-F1
#
_entry.id   AF-A0A6N7PS73-F1
#
_cell.length_a   1.000
_cell.length_b   1.000
_cell.length_c   1.000
_cell.angle_alpha   90.00
_cell.angle_beta   90.00
_cell.angle_gamma   90.00
#
_symmetry.space_group_name_H-M   'P 1'
#
loop_
_entity.id
_entity.type
_entity.pdbx_description
1 polymer ?
#
loop_
_entity_poly.entity_id
_entity_poly.type
_entity_poly.pdbx_seq_one_letter_code
_entity_poly.pdbx_strand_id
1 'polypeptide(L)'
;MVPRSLRTWFVIHFAADLLFAVPLLLFPGFFLALFGWTTVDPVTSRVVGAALVGIGGESLLGRNADLASFRTMLRLKILWSGAAVLGFALSLVQGAPWGTWIFLGIFMSFSGLWMYWSRRLSAIAARGASA
;
A
#
# COMPACT_ATOMS: atom_id res chain seq x y z
N MET A 1 15.96 12.33 -12.78
CA MET A 1 15.95 10.89 -13.11
C MET A 1 15.33 10.09 -11.97
N VAL A 2 14.47 9.10 -12.24
CA VAL A 2 13.85 8.24 -11.21
C VAL A 2 14.83 7.11 -10.83
N PRO A 3 15.16 6.90 -9.54
CA PRO A 3 16.08 5.84 -9.11
C PRO A 3 15.58 4.43 -9.45
N ARG A 4 16.46 3.55 -9.94
CA ARG A 4 16.11 2.15 -10.27
C ARG A 4 15.52 1.40 -9.08
N SER A 5 16.07 1.60 -7.88
CA SER A 5 15.58 0.99 -6.65
C SER A 5 14.13 1.34 -6.34
N LEU A 6 13.69 2.57 -6.64
CA LEU A 6 12.30 2.97 -6.46
C LEU A 6 11.37 2.22 -7.44
N ARG A 7 11.81 2.04 -8.69
CA ARG A 7 11.08 1.23 -9.66
C ARG A 7 10.94 -0.21 -9.19
N THR A 8 12.00 -0.80 -8.62
CA THR A 8 11.95 -2.14 -8.01
C THR A 8 10.94 -2.21 -6.86
N TRP A 9 10.92 -1.21 -5.98
CA TRP A 9 9.94 -1.16 -4.88
C TRP A 9 8.48 -1.10 -5.36
N PHE A 10 8.20 -0.48 -6.50
CA PHE A 10 6.87 -0.48 -7.09
C PHE A 10 6.45 -1.89 -7.56
N VAL A 11 7.38 -2.66 -8.11
CA VAL A 11 7.13 -4.07 -8.49
C VAL A 11 6.94 -4.95 -7.26
N ILE A 12 7.76 -4.77 -6.22
CA ILE A 12 7.60 -5.48 -4.93
C ILE A 12 6.23 -5.17 -4.31
N HIS A 13 5.82 -3.90 -4.31
CA HIS A 13 4.51 -3.50 -3.79
C HIS A 13 3.36 -4.11 -4.60
N PHE A 14 3.46 -4.14 -5.93
CA PHE A 14 2.47 -4.83 -6.76
C PHE A 14 2.32 -6.31 -6.37
N ALA A 15 3.43 -7.01 -6.19
CA ALA A 15 3.40 -8.41 -5.78
C ALA A 15 2.79 -8.59 -4.38
N ALA A 16 3.16 -7.71 -3.44
CA ALA A 16 2.57 -7.69 -2.10
C ALA A 16 1.06 -7.43 -2.16
N ASP A 17 0.61 -6.43 -2.90
CA ASP A 17 -0.81 -6.12 -3.05
C ASP A 17 -1.58 -7.31 -3.60
N LEU A 18 -1.08 -7.97 -4.66
CA LEU A 18 -1.77 -9.14 -5.21
C LEU A 18 -1.80 -10.33 -4.26
N LEU A 19 -0.74 -10.52 -3.47
CA LEU A 19 -0.70 -11.59 -2.45
C LEU A 19 -1.87 -11.47 -1.46
N PHE A 20 -2.26 -10.25 -1.09
CA PHE A 20 -3.42 -10.01 -0.21
C PHE A 20 -4.73 -9.84 -0.98
N ALA A 21 -4.70 -9.22 -2.16
CA ALA A 21 -5.90 -8.91 -2.93
C ALA A 21 -6.61 -10.16 -3.46
N VAL A 22 -5.86 -11.12 -4.01
CA VAL A 22 -6.42 -12.35 -4.58
C VAL A 22 -7.23 -13.14 -3.55
N PRO A 23 -6.70 -13.48 -2.36
CA PRO A 23 -7.49 -14.20 -1.37
C PRO A 23 -8.64 -13.35 -0.80
N LEU A 24 -8.50 -12.02 -0.65
CA LEU A 24 -9.59 -11.14 -0.25
C LEU A 24 -10.73 -11.08 -1.28
N LEU A 25 -10.42 -11.20 -2.57
CA LEU A 25 -11.42 -11.23 -3.64
C LEU A 25 -12.17 -12.56 -3.70
N LEU A 26 -11.42 -13.65 -3.66
CA LEU A 26 -11.94 -14.99 -3.93
C LEU A 26 -12.46 -15.71 -2.67
N PHE A 27 -11.73 -15.60 -1.57
CA PHE A 27 -11.95 -16.39 -0.35
C PHE A 27 -11.81 -15.56 0.95
N PRO A 28 -12.48 -14.40 1.08
CA PRO A 28 -12.23 -13.45 2.18
C PRO A 28 -12.44 -14.05 3.57
N GLY A 29 -13.49 -14.86 3.75
CA GLY A 29 -13.81 -15.49 5.03
C GLY A 29 -12.72 -16.46 5.49
N PHE A 30 -12.28 -17.36 4.60
CA PHE A 30 -11.19 -18.29 4.89
C PHE A 30 -9.89 -17.54 5.18
N PHE A 31 -9.54 -16.57 4.33
CA PHE A 31 -8.30 -15.84 4.46
C PHE A 31 -8.22 -15.06 5.77
N LEU A 32 -9.24 -14.26 6.10
CA LEU A 32 -9.25 -13.44 7.31
C LEU A 32 -9.41 -14.28 8.59
N ALA A 33 -10.02 -15.47 8.52
CA ALA A 33 -10.06 -16.40 9.65
C ALA A 33 -8.66 -16.84 10.09
N LEU A 34 -7.69 -16.97 9.18
CA LEU A 34 -6.29 -17.26 9.51
C LEU A 34 -5.66 -16.19 10.40
N PHE A 35 -6.23 -14.98 10.39
CA PHE A 35 -5.76 -13.82 11.14
C PHE A 35 -6.65 -13.49 12.36
N GLY A 36 -7.56 -14.39 12.71
CA GLY A 36 -8.40 -14.30 13.91
C GLY A 36 -9.75 -13.61 13.73
N TRP A 37 -10.16 -13.28 12.50
CA TRP A 37 -11.52 -12.78 12.26
C TRP A 37 -12.54 -13.92 12.37
N THR A 38 -13.58 -13.69 13.16
CA THR A 38 -14.71 -14.62 13.33
C THR A 38 -15.93 -14.22 12.50
N THR A 39 -16.08 -12.93 12.24
CA THR A 39 -17.14 -12.37 11.39
C THR A 39 -16.50 -11.56 10.27
N VAL A 40 -16.80 -11.91 9.03
CA VAL A 40 -16.25 -11.27 7.83
C VAL A 40 -17.39 -10.85 6.92
N ASP A 41 -17.45 -9.56 6.59
CA ASP A 41 -18.30 -9.09 5.49
C ASP A 41 -17.57 -9.29 4.15
N PRO A 42 -18.06 -10.18 3.27
CA PRO A 42 -17.41 -10.44 1.98
C PRO A 42 -17.46 -9.23 1.03
N VAL A 43 -18.47 -8.36 1.14
CA VAL A 43 -18.59 -7.19 0.26
C VAL A 43 -17.46 -6.21 0.55
N THR A 44 -17.31 -5.77 1.81
CA THR A 44 -16.23 -4.87 2.22
C THR A 44 -14.86 -5.48 1.95
N SER A 45 -14.67 -6.77 2.23
CA SER A 45 -13.39 -7.46 1.99
C SER A 45 -12.99 -7.44 0.51
N ARG A 46 -13.96 -7.66 -0.39
CA ARG A 46 -13.72 -7.59 -1.84
C ARG A 46 -13.44 -6.19 -2.33
N VAL A 47 -14.08 -5.18 -1.74
CA VAL A 47 -13.78 -3.77 -2.05
C VAL A 47 -12.34 -3.43 -1.65
N VAL A 48 -11.87 -3.89 -0.49
CA VAL A 48 -10.46 -3.75 -0.09
C VAL A 48 -9.54 -4.48 -1.07
N GLY A 49 -9.87 -5.73 -1.44
CA GLY A 49 -9.14 -6.48 -2.45
C GLY A 49 -9.05 -5.75 -3.79
N ALA A 50 -10.16 -5.18 -4.27
CA ALA A 50 -10.20 -4.40 -5.50
C ALA A 50 -9.35 -3.12 -5.42
N ALA A 51 -9.35 -2.43 -4.26
CA ALA A 51 -8.49 -1.28 -4.03
C ALA A 51 -7.00 -1.65 -4.09
N LEU A 52 -6.61 -2.80 -3.51
CA LEU A 52 -5.24 -3.32 -3.60
C LEU A 52 -4.87 -3.69 -5.05
N VAL A 53 -5.78 -4.29 -5.83
CA VAL A 53 -5.55 -4.53 -7.26
C VAL A 53 -5.33 -3.21 -8.01
N GLY A 54 -6.16 -2.19 -7.75
CA GLY A 54 -6.03 -0.89 -8.42
C GLY A 54 -4.70 -0.19 -8.09
N ILE A 55 -4.36 -0.10 -6.80
CA ILE A 55 -3.14 0.59 -6.34
C ILE A 55 -1.87 -0.21 -6.69
N GLY A 56 -1.93 -1.53 -6.55
CA GLY A 56 -0.84 -2.43 -6.92
C GLY A 56 -0.65 -2.49 -8.43
N GLY A 57 -1.73 -2.67 -9.17
CA GLY A 57 -1.74 -2.70 -10.63
C GLY A 57 -1.13 -1.43 -11.22
N GLU A 58 -1.51 -0.27 -10.68
CA GLU A 58 -0.90 1.00 -11.10
C GLU A 58 0.60 1.06 -10.80
N SER A 59 1.07 0.40 -9.72
CA SER A 59 2.51 0.31 -9.44
C SER A 59 3.27 -0.46 -10.50
N LEU A 60 2.67 -1.53 -11.04
CA LEU A 60 3.25 -2.28 -12.14
C LEU A 60 3.21 -1.46 -13.44
N LEU A 61 2.05 -0.92 -13.81
CA LEU A 61 1.88 -0.18 -15.07
C LEU A 61 2.75 1.09 -15.11
N GLY A 62 2.77 1.85 -14.01
CA GLY A 62 3.52 3.09 -13.86
C GLY A 62 5.03 2.92 -13.60
N ARG A 63 5.56 1.69 -13.47
CA ARG A 63 6.96 1.45 -13.03
C ARG A 63 8.04 2.11 -13.90
N ASN A 64 7.73 2.41 -15.16
CA ASN A 64 8.62 3.05 -16.13
C ASN A 64 8.28 4.52 -16.41
N ALA A 65 7.30 5.08 -15.71
CA ALA A 65 6.88 6.46 -15.88
C ALA A 65 7.95 7.49 -15.48
N ASP A 66 7.64 8.75 -15.77
CA ASP A 66 8.50 9.90 -15.52
C ASP A 66 8.48 10.35 -14.05
N LEU A 67 9.27 11.39 -13.76
CA LEU A 67 9.40 11.92 -12.40
C LEU A 67 8.07 12.46 -11.85
N ALA A 68 7.27 13.12 -12.68
CA ALA A 68 6.02 13.75 -12.27
C ALA A 68 4.99 12.68 -11.90
N SER A 69 4.82 11.65 -12.73
CA SER A 69 3.97 10.50 -12.45
C SER A 69 4.38 9.79 -11.16
N PHE A 70 5.67 9.56 -10.92
CA PHE A 70 6.15 8.95 -9.67
C PHE A 70 5.78 9.76 -8.43
N ARG A 71 5.83 11.10 -8.50
CA ARG A 71 5.41 11.95 -7.37
C ARG A 71 3.92 11.84 -7.11
N THR A 72 3.10 11.80 -8.15
CA THR A 72 1.64 11.60 -8.02
C THR A 72 1.32 10.24 -7.43
N MET A 73 1.94 9.17 -7.95
CA MET A 73 1.74 7.81 -7.44
C MET A 73 2.19 7.67 -5.97
N LEU A 74 3.32 8.27 -5.59
CA LEU A 74 3.76 8.26 -4.18
C LEU A 74 2.81 9.01 -3.26
N ARG A 75 2.24 10.14 -3.70
CA ARG A 75 1.22 10.86 -2.91
C ARG A 75 -0.02 10.00 -2.69
N LEU A 76 -0.52 9.34 -3.75
CA LEU A 76 -1.64 8.40 -3.64
C LEU A 76 -1.32 7.29 -2.63
N LYS A 77 -0.14 6.68 -2.74
CA LYS A 77 0.29 5.61 -1.84
C LYS A 77 0.37 6.06 -0.39
N ILE A 78 0.93 7.23 -0.11
CA ILE A 78 1.03 7.79 1.25
C ILE A 78 -0.37 8.05 1.81
N LEU A 79 -1.27 8.66 1.02
CA LEU A 79 -2.64 8.94 1.47
C LEU A 79 -3.39 7.64 1.79
N TRP A 80 -3.35 6.67 0.88
CA TRP A 80 -3.95 5.36 1.07
C TRP A 80 -3.39 4.64 2.28
N SER A 81 -2.06 4.47 2.35
CA SER A 81 -1.44 3.72 3.43
C SER A 81 -1.59 4.43 4.78
N GLY A 82 -1.54 5.75 4.80
CA GLY A 82 -1.77 6.55 6.00
C GLY A 82 -3.20 6.41 6.54
N ALA A 83 -4.20 6.46 5.65
CA ALA A 83 -5.58 6.23 6.02
C ALA A 83 -5.80 4.80 6.55
N ALA A 84 -5.20 3.79 5.91
CA ALA A 84 -5.25 2.41 6.38
C ALA A 84 -4.58 2.22 7.75
N VAL A 85 -3.41 2.84 7.99
CA VAL A 85 -2.75 2.83 9.31
C VAL A 85 -3.67 3.39 10.39
N LEU A 86 -4.31 4.54 10.13
CA LEU A 86 -5.26 5.13 11.08
C LEU A 86 -6.46 4.21 11.31
N GLY A 87 -7.04 3.66 10.24
CA GLY A 87 -8.15 2.71 10.33
C GLY A 87 -7.83 1.50 11.19
N PHE A 88 -6.69 0.84 10.93
CA PHE A 88 -6.26 -0.31 11.74
C PHE A 88 -5.98 0.06 13.19
N ALA A 89 -5.35 1.21 13.46
CA ALA A 89 -5.10 1.68 14.82
C ALA A 89 -6.41 1.90 15.60
N LEU A 90 -7.41 2.54 14.97
CA LEU A 90 -8.73 2.73 15.57
C LEU A 90 -9.44 1.40 15.81
N SER A 91 -9.38 0.47 14.85
CA SER A 91 -9.96 -0.87 15.02
C SER A 91 -9.32 -1.66 16.16
N LEU A 92 -8.00 -1.54 16.36
CA LEU A 92 -7.31 -2.18 17.49
C LEU A 92 -7.80 -1.66 18.84
N VAL A 93 -8.05 -0.35 18.97
CA VAL A 93 -8.64 0.25 20.18
C VAL A 93 -10.06 -0.30 20.44
N GLN A 94 -10.76 -0.72 19.39
CA GLN A 94 -12.10 -1.32 19.45
C GLN A 94 -12.08 -2.84 19.64
N GLY A 95 -10.91 -3.45 19.87
CA GLY A 95 -10.79 -4.90 20.12
C GLY A 95 -10.71 -5.75 18.85
N ALA A 96 -10.19 -5.20 17.74
CA ALA A 96 -9.99 -5.97 16.53
C ALA A 96 -9.06 -7.20 16.74
N PRO A 97 -9.19 -8.25 15.90
CA PRO A 97 -8.41 -9.47 16.04
C PRO A 97 -6.89 -9.24 15.98
N TRP A 98 -6.13 -10.18 16.54
CA TRP A 98 -4.67 -10.11 16.63
C TRP A 98 -3.97 -9.87 15.28
N GLY A 99 -4.51 -10.42 14.18
CA GLY A 99 -3.94 -10.23 12.86
C GLY A 99 -4.00 -8.79 12.35
N THR A 100 -4.82 -7.92 12.96
CA THR A 100 -4.83 -6.48 12.69
C THR A 100 -3.46 -5.85 12.97
N TRP A 101 -2.71 -6.36 13.95
CA TRP A 101 -1.34 -5.89 14.22
C TRP A 101 -0.39 -6.17 13.05
N ILE A 102 -0.54 -7.31 12.37
CA ILE A 102 0.27 -7.65 11.19
C ILE A 102 -0.03 -6.66 10.07
N PHE A 103 -1.31 -6.44 9.74
CA PHE A 103 -1.69 -5.50 8.69
C PHE A 103 -1.24 -4.07 9.03
N LEU A 104 -1.41 -3.64 10.28
CA LEU A 104 -0.88 -2.35 10.74
C LEU A 104 0.62 -2.23 10.51
N GLY A 105 1.41 -3.23 10.91
CA GLY A 105 2.87 -3.23 10.73
C GLY A 105 3.29 -3.16 9.26
N ILE A 106 2.61 -3.91 8.38
CA ILE A 106 2.84 -3.88 6.92
C ILE A 106 2.57 -2.47 6.37
N PHE A 107 1.40 -1.91 6.68
CA PHE A 107 1.00 -0.60 6.18
C PHE A 107 1.85 0.53 6.74
N MET A 108 2.28 0.46 8.00
CA MET A 108 3.24 1.41 8.58
C MET A 108 4.59 1.35 7.88
N SER A 109 5.08 0.13 7.58
CA SER A 109 6.36 -0.07 6.89
C SER A 109 6.34 0.51 5.47
N PHE A 110 5.29 0.22 4.70
CA PHE A 110 5.12 0.79 3.36
C PHE A 110 4.90 2.30 3.40
N SER A 111 4.08 2.81 4.32
CA SER A 111 3.89 4.25 4.51
C SER A 111 5.22 4.96 4.78
N GLY A 112 6.04 4.42 5.68
CA GLY A 112 7.39 4.90 5.96
C GLY A 112 8.29 4.90 4.71
N LEU A 113 8.29 3.80 3.96
CA LEU A 113 9.04 3.66 2.71
C LEU A 113 8.62 4.71 1.67
N TRP A 114 7.32 4.96 1.51
CA TRP A 114 6.81 5.96 0.55
C TRP A 114 7.12 7.38 0.98
N MET A 115 7.02 7.70 2.26
CA MET A 115 7.45 9.00 2.80
C MET A 115 8.95 9.22 2.56
N TYR A 116 9.79 8.21 2.80
CA TYR A 116 11.22 8.28 2.51
C TYR A 116 11.49 8.60 1.02
N TRP A 117 10.87 7.85 0.11
CA TRP A 117 11.05 8.06 -1.32
C TRP A 117 10.50 9.40 -1.82
N SER A 118 9.36 9.85 -1.28
CA SER A 118 8.76 11.14 -1.61
C SER A 118 9.69 12.31 -1.24
N ARG A 119 10.29 12.27 -0.04
CA ARG A 119 11.28 13.26 0.39
C ARG A 119 12.52 13.22 -0.50
N ARG A 120 13.05 12.02 -0.79
CA ARG A 120 14.24 11.84 -1.63
C ARG A 120 14.02 12.33 -3.07
N LEU A 121 12.88 12.05 -3.67
CA LEU A 121 12.51 12.53 -5.01
C LEU A 121 12.37 14.04 -5.05
N SER A 122 11.76 14.64 -4.02
CA SER A 122 11.64 16.09 -3.92
C SER A 122 13.01 16.77 -3.82
N ALA A 123 13.94 16.19 -3.06
CA ALA A 123 15.32 16.68 -2.97
C ALA A 123 16.08 16.57 -4.31
N ILE A 124 15.91 15.47 -5.06
CA ILE A 124 16.50 15.31 -6.40
C ILE A 124 15.94 16.37 -7.35
N ALA A 125 14.63 16.62 -7.32
CA ALA A 125 13.99 17.62 -8.17
C ALA A 125 14.50 19.03 -7.87
N ALA A 126 14.66 19.39 -6.59
CA ALA A 126 15.16 20.70 -6.19
C ALA A 126 16.60 20.97 -6.68
N ARG A 127 17.48 19.95 -6.59
CA ARG A 127 18.88 20.07 -7.06
C ARG A 127 19.00 20.19 -8.58
N GLY A 128 18.08 19.58 -9.33
CA GLY A 128 18.05 19.67 -10.78
C GLY A 128 17.48 20.99 -11.32
N ALA A 129 16.80 21.77 -10.48
CA ALA A 129 16.30 23.10 -10.85
C ALA A 129 17.30 24.23 -10.54
N SER A 130 18.35 23.94 -9.76
CA SER A 130 19.42 24.88 -9.38
C SER A 130 20.69 24.73 -10.23
N ALA A 131 20.68 23.86 -11.23
CA ALA A 131 21.78 23.58 -12.15
C ALA A 131 21.33 23.90 -13.58
#